data_AF-A0A914GA35-F1
#
_entry.id   AF-A0A914GA35-F1
#
_cell.length_a   1.000
_cell.length_b   1.000
_cell.length_c   1.000
_cell.angle_alpha   90.00
_cell.angle_beta   90.00
_cell.angle_gamma   90.00
#
_symmetry.space_group_name_H-M   'P 1'
#
loop_
_entity.id
_entity.type
_entity.pdbx_description
1 polymer ?
#
loop_
_entity_poly.entity_id
_entity_poly.type
_entity_poly.pdbx_seq_one_letter_code
_entity_poly.pdbx_strand_id
1 'polypeptide(L)'
;MDDSIIELDIDDEPGPSTTAATATVADTDTDDKPKRKRRTKEEIEAEKTEKEVKRIRREMISAKNAKCEQFLFCYVDRSVCMLDDAIEQEIRNRFVERAVADQVAFVEGEYEKEVKRIRREMNSAKNAKCEQFLFCYVDRSVCMLDEAIEQEIRNRFVERAVADQVAFVEGEYGIGKIIWKRKRIDAIIEEGKVKSLQTMDIEGCFIHVLEGSAFTHLIKKGDFHKFVEKVSNEHGHSRSLPNIVVFGQGGAHTTQ
;
A
#
# COMPACT_ATOMS: atom_id res chain seq x y z
N MET A 1 -10.50 39.28 30.37
CA MET A 1 -11.44 38.86 29.32
C MET A 1 -11.44 37.37 29.40
N ASP A 2 -12.53 36.87 29.96
CA ASP A 2 -12.79 35.48 30.30
C ASP A 2 -12.90 34.63 29.05
N ASP A 3 -12.28 33.45 29.08
CA ASP A 3 -12.75 32.30 28.30
C ASP A 3 -13.04 31.19 29.30
N SER A 4 -14.31 31.13 29.68
CA SER A 4 -14.93 30.10 30.52
C SER A 4 -15.06 28.79 29.75
N ILE A 5 -14.47 27.72 30.26
CA ILE A 5 -14.68 26.34 29.81
C ILE A 5 -16.05 25.90 30.32
N ILE A 6 -16.94 25.52 29.40
CA ILE A 6 -18.22 24.87 29.71
C ILE A 6 -17.98 23.36 29.64
N GLU A 7 -17.96 22.70 30.79
CA GLU A 7 -18.16 21.25 30.90
C GLU A 7 -19.65 20.96 30.68
N LEU A 8 -19.95 20.06 29.75
CA LEU A 8 -21.30 19.49 29.61
C LEU A 8 -21.18 17.98 29.72
N ASP A 9 -21.60 17.49 30.88
CA ASP A 9 -21.97 16.11 31.15
C ASP A 9 -23.04 15.66 30.15
N ILE A 10 -22.84 14.49 29.53
CA ILE A 10 -23.92 13.82 28.81
C ILE A 10 -23.88 12.34 29.18
N ASP A 11 -24.92 11.98 29.92
CA ASP A 11 -25.33 10.65 30.34
C ASP A 11 -25.38 9.64 29.17
N ASP A 12 -24.79 8.47 29.42
CA ASP A 12 -24.98 7.25 28.66
C ASP A 12 -26.33 6.63 29.03
N GLU A 13 -27.26 6.55 28.07
CA GLU A 13 -28.40 5.63 28.12
C GLU A 13 -28.40 4.75 26.85
N PRO A 14 -28.53 3.41 26.97
CA PRO A 14 -28.28 2.48 25.87
C PRO A 14 -29.56 2.00 25.14
N GLY A 15 -29.47 1.90 23.81
CA GLY A 15 -30.31 1.01 22.96
C GLY A 15 -31.82 1.31 22.94
N PRO A 16 -32.68 0.53 22.23
CA PRO A 16 -32.46 -0.70 21.46
C PRO A 16 -32.68 -0.51 19.94
N SER A 17 -31.95 -1.20 19.06
CA SER A 17 -32.27 -2.53 18.51
C SER A 17 -33.72 -2.74 18.01
N THR A 18 -33.78 -3.19 16.76
CA THR A 18 -34.81 -4.03 16.10
C THR A 18 -36.19 -3.43 15.87
N THR A 19 -36.66 -3.53 14.61
CA THR A 19 -37.82 -4.38 14.27
C THR A 19 -37.91 -4.65 12.77
N ALA A 20 -38.01 -5.93 12.43
CA ALA A 20 -38.68 -6.44 11.26
C ALA A 20 -40.22 -6.24 11.37
N ALA A 21 -40.95 -6.68 10.33
CA ALA A 21 -42.42 -6.82 10.23
C ALA A 21 -43.18 -5.62 9.67
N THR A 22 -44.34 -5.74 9.02
CA THR A 22 -45.08 -6.81 8.32
C THR A 22 -46.22 -6.07 7.63
N ALA A 23 -46.62 -6.49 6.44
CA ALA A 23 -47.76 -5.93 5.73
C ALA A 23 -49.08 -6.22 6.47
N THR A 24 -49.92 -5.21 6.64
CA THR A 24 -51.37 -5.38 6.76
C THR A 24 -52.05 -4.26 5.99
N VAL A 25 -53.06 -4.65 5.22
CA VAL A 25 -53.93 -3.82 4.40
C VAL A 25 -55.19 -3.54 5.22
N ALA A 26 -55.58 -2.28 5.34
CA ALA A 26 -56.96 -1.90 5.65
C ALA A 26 -57.22 -0.52 5.04
N ASP A 27 -58.13 -0.50 4.06
CA ASP A 27 -58.74 0.67 3.47
C ASP A 27 -59.39 1.55 4.55
N THR A 28 -59.07 2.85 4.51
CA THR A 28 -60.05 3.91 4.74
C THR A 28 -59.65 5.12 3.92
N ASP A 29 -60.51 5.46 2.97
CA ASP A 29 -60.57 6.73 2.26
C ASP A 29 -60.44 7.90 3.25
N THR A 30 -59.34 8.65 3.14
CA THR A 30 -59.35 10.10 3.33
C THR A 30 -58.32 10.71 2.40
N ASP A 31 -58.83 11.42 1.41
CA ASP A 31 -58.10 12.28 0.50
C ASP A 31 -57.50 13.44 1.31
N ASP A 32 -56.27 13.26 1.78
CA ASP A 32 -55.47 14.37 2.31
C ASP A 32 -54.00 14.12 1.96
N LYS A 33 -53.63 14.44 0.71
CA LYS A 33 -52.21 14.49 0.34
C LYS A 33 -51.53 15.53 1.23
N PRO A 34 -50.58 15.14 2.11
CA PRO A 34 -49.88 16.13 2.91
C PRO A 34 -49.08 17.00 1.97
N LYS A 35 -49.51 18.26 1.79
CA LYS A 35 -48.69 19.30 1.16
C LYS A 35 -47.36 19.26 1.90
N ARG A 36 -46.30 18.81 1.21
CA ARG A 36 -44.92 18.85 1.73
C ARG A 36 -44.68 20.25 2.28
N LYS A 37 -44.69 20.41 3.60
CA LYS A 37 -44.34 21.66 4.28
C LYS A 37 -42.99 22.07 3.69
N ARG A 38 -42.95 23.24 3.05
CA ARG A 38 -41.68 23.84 2.63
C ARG A 38 -40.85 23.97 3.90
N ARG A 39 -39.76 23.18 3.97
CA ARG A 39 -38.82 23.24 5.08
C ARG A 39 -38.39 24.69 5.26
N THR A 40 -38.47 25.19 6.48
CA THR A 40 -38.01 26.54 6.77
C THR A 40 -36.50 26.62 6.53
N LYS A 41 -36.00 27.82 6.21
CA LYS A 41 -34.56 28.02 6.00
C LYS A 41 -33.75 27.55 7.22
N GLU A 42 -34.32 27.73 8.41
CA GLU A 42 -33.79 27.27 9.70
C GLU A 42 -33.76 25.74 9.83
N GLU A 43 -34.79 25.01 9.37
CA GLU A 43 -34.76 23.53 9.35
C GLU A 43 -33.67 22.99 8.41
N ILE A 44 -33.43 23.67 7.29
CA ILE A 44 -32.39 23.30 6.33
C ILE A 44 -31.00 23.61 6.90
N GLU A 45 -30.84 24.72 7.61
CA GLU A 45 -29.59 25.07 8.29
C GLU A 45 -29.33 24.12 9.48
N ALA A 46 -30.35 23.79 10.28
CA ALA A 46 -30.28 22.82 11.37
C ALA A 46 -29.86 21.43 10.86
N GLU A 47 -30.46 20.96 9.76
CA GLU A 47 -30.09 19.68 9.13
C GLU A 47 -28.66 19.71 8.56
N LYS A 48 -28.21 20.86 8.03
CA LYS A 48 -26.82 21.03 7.58
C LYS A 48 -25.84 20.98 8.75
N THR A 49 -26.14 21.68 9.85
CA THR A 49 -25.32 21.62 11.07
C THR A 49 -25.33 20.23 11.68
N GLU A 50 -26.44 19.52 11.70
CA GLU A 50 -26.51 18.15 12.22
C GLU A 50 -25.69 17.17 11.35
N LYS A 51 -25.72 17.33 10.02
CA LYS A 51 -24.88 16.57 9.09
C LYS A 51 -23.39 16.88 9.29
N GLU A 52 -23.06 18.15 9.53
CA GLU A 52 -21.69 18.57 9.79
C GLU A 52 -21.18 18.05 11.13
N VAL A 53 -22.00 18.10 12.18
CA VAL A 53 -21.70 17.51 13.50
C VAL A 53 -21.54 15.99 13.38
N LYS A 54 -22.40 15.31 12.61
CA LYS A 54 -22.24 13.87 12.32
C LYS A 54 -20.96 13.58 11.53
N ARG A 55 -20.55 14.45 10.59
CA ARG A 55 -19.30 14.32 9.84
C ARG A 55 -18.09 14.49 10.77
N ILE A 56 -18.07 15.55 11.57
CA ILE A 56 -17.01 15.86 12.54
C ILE A 56 -16.92 14.78 13.61
N ARG A 57 -18.05 14.24 14.10
CA ARG A 57 -18.06 13.12 15.06
C ARG A 57 -17.49 11.85 14.45
N ARG A 58 -17.76 11.57 13.16
CA ARG A 58 -17.14 10.46 12.42
C ARG A 58 -15.65 10.69 12.19
N GLU A 59 -15.23 11.91 11.89
CA GLU A 59 -13.82 12.29 11.76
C GLU A 59 -13.09 12.18 13.11
N MET A 60 -13.70 12.63 14.21
CA MET A 60 -13.19 12.49 15.57
C MET A 60 -13.10 11.03 16.02
N ILE A 61 -14.10 10.19 15.71
CA ILE A 61 -14.05 8.75 16.00
C ILE A 61 -12.98 8.07 15.12
N SER A 62 -12.86 8.46 13.85
CA SER A 62 -11.78 8.00 12.96
C SER A 62 -10.39 8.54 13.31
N ALA A 63 -10.32 9.60 14.12
CA ALA A 63 -9.08 10.19 14.63
C ALA A 63 -8.69 9.62 15.99
N LYS A 64 -9.66 9.30 16.86
CA LYS A 64 -9.45 8.55 18.12
C LYS A 64 -9.09 7.10 17.84
N ASN A 65 -9.79 6.48 16.89
CA ASN A 65 -9.49 5.12 16.42
C ASN A 65 -8.78 5.27 15.08
N ALA A 66 -7.45 5.45 15.14
CA ALA A 66 -6.65 5.37 13.92
C ALA A 66 -7.05 4.08 13.20
N LYS A 67 -7.29 4.14 11.88
CA LYS A 67 -7.76 2.99 11.07
C LYS A 67 -6.97 1.69 11.31
N CYS A 68 -5.76 1.76 11.87
CA CYS A 68 -4.99 0.61 12.31
C CYS A 68 -5.64 -0.23 13.43
N GLU A 69 -6.44 0.34 14.34
CA GLU A 69 -7.02 -0.41 15.47
C GLU A 69 -8.25 -1.22 15.06
N GLN A 70 -9.08 -0.74 14.12
CA GLN A 70 -10.21 -1.52 13.57
C GLN A 70 -9.77 -2.74 12.73
N PHE A 71 -8.48 -2.80 12.35
CA PHE A 71 -7.87 -3.95 11.69
C PHE A 71 -6.88 -4.68 12.60
N LEU A 72 -6.78 -4.31 13.87
CA LEU A 72 -5.85 -4.92 14.81
C LEU A 72 -6.49 -6.16 15.45
N PHE A 73 -6.41 -7.28 14.74
CA PHE A 73 -6.64 -8.58 15.36
C PHE A 73 -5.41 -8.97 16.19
N CYS A 74 -5.59 -8.99 17.51
CA CYS A 74 -4.58 -9.43 18.45
C CYS A 74 -4.67 -10.94 18.64
N TYR A 75 -3.61 -11.64 18.30
CA TYR A 75 -3.47 -13.06 18.59
C TYR A 75 -2.49 -13.22 19.75
N VAL A 76 -2.96 -13.77 20.86
CA VAL A 76 -2.14 -13.99 22.05
C VAL A 76 -1.82 -15.48 22.10
N ASP A 77 -0.54 -15.85 22.06
CA ASP A 77 -0.18 -17.25 22.21
C ASP A 77 -0.52 -17.71 23.64
N ARG A 78 -1.12 -18.90 23.76
CA ARG A 78 -1.57 -19.42 25.04
C ARG A 78 -0.41 -19.61 26.03
N SER A 79 0.79 -19.88 25.53
CA SER A 79 1.99 -19.98 26.38
C SER A 79 2.32 -18.69 27.13
N VAL A 80 1.92 -17.51 26.62
CA VAL A 80 2.08 -16.22 27.31
C VAL A 80 1.14 -16.12 28.52
N CYS A 81 -0.05 -16.70 28.41
CA CYS A 81 -1.04 -16.71 29.51
C CYS A 81 -0.68 -17.75 30.58
N MET A 82 0.22 -18.70 30.27
CA MET A 82 0.75 -19.66 31.22
C MET A 82 1.90 -19.09 32.07
N LEU A 83 2.37 -17.87 31.77
CA LEU A 83 3.42 -17.19 32.53
C LEU A 83 2.86 -16.54 33.82
N ASP A 84 1.60 -16.12 33.80
CA ASP A 84 0.86 -15.59 34.94
C ASP A 84 -0.65 -15.64 34.62
N ASP A 85 -1.41 -16.27 35.51
CA ASP A 85 -2.85 -16.50 35.37
C ASP A 85 -3.66 -15.19 35.25
N ALA A 86 -3.12 -14.06 35.70
CA ALA A 86 -3.78 -12.75 35.62
C ALA A 86 -3.66 -12.06 34.25
N ILE A 87 -2.66 -12.45 33.44
CA ILE A 87 -2.34 -11.77 32.16
C ILE A 87 -3.45 -11.92 31.14
N GLU A 88 -4.06 -13.10 31.03
CA GLU A 88 -5.17 -13.32 30.10
C GLU A 88 -6.35 -12.39 30.42
N GLN A 89 -6.69 -12.28 31.71
CA GLN A 89 -7.80 -11.46 32.16
C GLN A 89 -7.52 -9.96 31.96
N GLU A 90 -6.29 -9.51 32.22
CA GLU A 90 -5.91 -8.11 32.02
C GLU A 90 -5.92 -7.72 30.53
N ILE A 91 -5.46 -8.60 29.64
CA ILE A 91 -5.52 -8.37 28.19
C ILE A 91 -6.98 -8.27 27.72
N ARG A 92 -7.86 -9.17 28.18
CA ARG A 92 -9.28 -9.12 27.83
C ARG A 92 -9.92 -7.80 28.29
N ASN A 93 -9.63 -7.35 29.51
CA ASN A 93 -10.18 -6.11 30.05
C ASN A 93 -9.78 -4.89 29.22
N ARG A 94 -8.51 -4.80 28.77
CA ARG A 94 -8.03 -3.69 27.92
C ARG A 94 -8.72 -3.62 26.56
N PHE A 95 -9.09 -4.76 25.98
CA PHE A 95 -9.82 -4.80 24.70
C PHE A 95 -11.32 -4.52 24.87
N VAL A 96 -11.90 -4.86 26.03
CA VAL A 96 -13.27 -4.48 26.40
C VAL A 96 -13.39 -2.98 26.63
N GLU A 97 -12.47 -2.35 27.38
CA GLU A 97 -12.43 -0.91 27.63
C GLU A 97 -12.34 -0.07 26.34
N ARG A 98 -11.80 -0.67 25.27
CA ARG A 98 -11.65 -0.05 23.94
C ARG A 98 -12.77 -0.41 22.96
N ALA A 99 -13.81 -1.13 23.41
CA ALA A 99 -14.94 -1.57 22.61
C ALA A 99 -14.54 -2.42 21.37
N VAL A 100 -13.49 -3.25 21.51
CA VAL A 100 -12.96 -4.15 20.46
C VAL A 100 -12.72 -5.57 20.99
N ALA A 101 -13.59 -6.04 21.88
CA ALA A 101 -13.44 -7.32 22.57
C ALA A 101 -13.43 -8.54 21.62
N ASP A 102 -14.04 -8.43 20.45
CA ASP A 102 -14.09 -9.46 19.41
C ASP A 102 -12.78 -9.58 18.60
N GLN A 103 -11.81 -8.70 18.84
CA GLN A 103 -10.56 -8.63 18.08
C GLN A 103 -9.37 -9.30 18.77
N VAL A 104 -9.58 -9.98 19.91
CA VAL A 104 -8.53 -10.75 20.60
C VAL A 104 -8.81 -12.26 20.58
N ALA A 105 -7.84 -13.05 20.15
CA ALA A 105 -7.95 -14.51 20.09
C ALA A 105 -6.70 -15.20 20.66
N PHE A 106 -6.90 -16.17 21.55
CA PHE A 106 -5.83 -16.92 22.18
C PHE A 106 -5.56 -18.19 21.37
N VAL A 107 -4.31 -18.44 20.98
CA VAL A 107 -3.96 -19.42 19.95
C VAL A 107 -2.81 -20.31 20.38
N GLU A 108 -2.77 -21.54 19.86
CA GLU A 108 -1.62 -22.45 19.98
C GLU A 108 -1.03 -22.70 18.57
N GLY A 109 0.28 -22.48 18.39
CA GLY A 109 1.04 -22.88 17.20
C GLY A 109 1.36 -21.76 16.21
N GLU A 110 2.61 -21.26 16.26
CA GLU A 110 3.01 -20.00 15.60
C GLU A 110 3.40 -20.10 14.09
N TYR A 111 3.71 -21.27 13.55
CA TYR A 111 4.31 -21.34 12.20
C TYR A 111 3.32 -21.18 11.04
N GLU A 112 2.08 -21.65 11.18
CA GLU A 112 1.14 -21.67 10.06
C GLU A 112 0.53 -20.29 9.75
N LYS A 113 0.31 -19.48 10.79
CA LYS A 113 -0.27 -18.14 10.63
C LYS A 113 0.74 -17.18 10.00
N GLU A 114 2.00 -17.28 10.39
CA GLU A 114 3.08 -16.46 9.84
C GLU A 114 3.30 -16.77 8.35
N VAL A 115 3.34 -18.05 7.98
CA VAL A 115 3.41 -18.47 6.57
C VAL A 115 2.20 -17.98 5.77
N LYS A 116 0.99 -18.04 6.35
CA LYS A 116 -0.24 -17.53 5.69
C LYS A 116 -0.21 -16.00 5.55
N ARG A 117 0.30 -15.27 6.54
CA ARG A 117 0.47 -13.80 6.50
C ARG A 117 1.46 -13.41 5.39
N ILE A 118 2.66 -13.98 5.40
CA ILE A 118 3.69 -13.73 4.39
C ILE A 118 3.15 -14.04 2.99
N ARG A 119 2.46 -15.16 2.80
CA ARG A 119 1.85 -15.50 1.50
C ARG A 119 0.79 -14.48 1.05
N ARG A 120 -0.03 -13.97 1.97
CA ARG A 120 -1.02 -12.92 1.65
C ARG A 120 -0.33 -11.62 1.24
N GLU A 121 0.68 -11.19 1.99
CA GLU A 121 1.47 -10.00 1.66
C GLU A 121 2.16 -10.12 0.30
N MET A 122 2.79 -11.27 0.02
CA MET A 122 3.36 -11.56 -1.30
C MET A 122 2.33 -11.47 -2.41
N ASN A 123 1.13 -12.01 -2.22
CA ASN A 123 0.06 -11.97 -3.22
C ASN A 123 -0.53 -10.58 -3.39
N SER A 124 -0.65 -9.79 -2.32
CA SER A 124 -1.08 -8.39 -2.39
C SER A 124 -0.06 -7.52 -3.12
N ALA A 125 1.25 -7.75 -2.90
CA ALA A 125 2.32 -7.07 -3.61
C ALA A 125 2.29 -7.37 -5.11
N LYS A 126 2.17 -8.66 -5.50
CA LYS A 126 2.06 -9.11 -6.90
C LYS A 126 0.88 -8.52 -7.66
N ASN A 127 -0.20 -8.18 -6.95
CA ASN A 127 -1.45 -7.67 -7.54
C ASN A 127 -1.64 -6.16 -7.29
N ALA A 128 -0.61 -5.48 -6.76
CA ALA A 128 -0.73 -4.07 -6.45
C ALA A 128 -0.76 -3.25 -7.74
N LYS A 129 -1.65 -2.26 -7.81
CA LYS A 129 -1.70 -1.30 -8.93
C LYS A 129 -0.36 -0.60 -9.17
N CYS A 130 0.50 -0.51 -8.16
CA CYS A 130 1.83 0.08 -8.31
C CYS A 130 2.75 -0.70 -9.26
N GLU A 131 2.62 -2.03 -9.31
CA GLU A 131 3.37 -2.90 -10.23
C GLU A 131 2.80 -2.71 -11.65
N GLN A 132 1.47 -2.66 -11.81
CA GLN A 132 0.80 -2.47 -13.10
C GLN A 132 1.16 -1.18 -13.87
N PHE A 133 1.71 -0.18 -13.17
CA PHE A 133 2.17 1.07 -13.79
C PHE A 133 3.69 1.13 -13.91
N LEU A 134 4.42 0.06 -13.62
CA LEU A 134 5.88 0.03 -13.60
C LEU A 134 6.42 -0.87 -14.71
N PHE A 135 7.12 -0.29 -15.66
CA PHE A 135 7.67 -0.95 -16.84
C PHE A 135 9.18 -1.12 -16.69
N CYS A 136 9.67 -2.33 -16.91
CA CYS A 136 11.09 -2.69 -16.88
C CYS A 136 11.66 -2.71 -18.30
N TYR A 137 12.79 -2.03 -18.49
CA TYR A 137 13.53 -2.04 -19.75
C TYR A 137 14.90 -2.64 -19.49
N VAL A 138 15.18 -3.75 -20.16
CA VAL A 138 16.42 -4.53 -20.04
C VAL A 138 17.24 -4.29 -21.31
N ASP A 139 18.46 -3.78 -21.18
CA ASP A 139 19.35 -3.70 -22.31
C ASP A 139 19.77 -5.10 -22.77
N ARG A 140 19.74 -5.35 -24.08
CA ARG A 140 20.03 -6.69 -24.64
C ARG A 140 21.40 -7.21 -24.29
N SER A 141 22.40 -6.35 -24.06
CA SER A 141 23.74 -6.82 -23.64
C SER A 141 23.71 -7.58 -22.31
N VAL A 142 22.69 -7.38 -21.46
CA VAL A 142 22.49 -8.18 -20.25
C VAL A 142 22.13 -9.62 -20.60
N CYS A 143 21.25 -9.83 -21.59
CA CYS A 143 20.85 -11.15 -22.06
C CYS A 143 21.98 -11.87 -22.81
N MET A 144 22.95 -11.13 -23.35
CA MET A 144 24.12 -11.71 -24.02
C MET A 144 25.13 -12.33 -23.02
N LEU A 145 24.98 -12.07 -21.71
CA LEU A 145 25.85 -12.66 -20.68
C LEU A 145 25.52 -14.14 -20.42
N ASP A 146 24.25 -14.52 -20.56
CA ASP A 146 23.76 -15.88 -20.40
C ASP A 146 22.36 -15.99 -21.06
N GLU A 147 22.22 -16.94 -21.98
CA GLU A 147 20.99 -17.19 -22.75
C GLU A 147 19.78 -17.47 -21.86
N ALA A 148 19.98 -17.96 -20.63
CA ALA A 148 18.91 -18.23 -19.68
C ALA A 148 18.35 -16.96 -19.01
N ILE A 149 19.10 -15.85 -18.98
CA ILE A 149 18.68 -14.62 -18.28
C ILE A 149 17.39 -14.06 -18.86
N GLU A 150 17.29 -13.98 -20.19
CA GLU A 150 16.10 -13.42 -20.84
C GLU A 150 14.85 -14.23 -20.48
N GLN A 151 14.96 -15.56 -20.58
CA GLN A 151 13.85 -16.45 -20.29
C GLN A 151 13.45 -16.38 -18.81
N GLU A 152 14.42 -16.34 -17.90
CA GLU A 152 14.16 -16.22 -16.46
C GLU A 152 13.47 -14.89 -16.15
N ILE A 153 13.94 -13.77 -16.70
CA ILE A 153 13.28 -12.46 -16.54
C ILE A 153 11.84 -12.53 -17.05
N ARG A 154 11.61 -13.06 -18.25
CA ARG A 154 10.25 -13.20 -18.81
C ARG A 154 9.34 -14.04 -17.91
N ASN A 155 9.83 -15.18 -17.43
CA ASN A 155 9.08 -16.04 -16.52
C ASN A 155 8.66 -15.29 -15.25
N ARG A 156 9.55 -14.48 -14.66
CA ARG A 156 9.22 -13.68 -13.47
C ARG A 156 8.10 -12.67 -13.71
N PHE A 157 8.03 -12.06 -14.89
CA PHE A 157 6.95 -11.12 -15.23
C PHE A 157 5.64 -11.85 -15.55
N VAL A 158 5.69 -13.03 -16.16
CA VAL A 158 4.52 -13.90 -16.38
C VAL A 158 3.94 -14.39 -15.04
N GLU A 159 4.76 -14.86 -14.12
CA GLU A 159 4.34 -15.32 -12.78
C GLU A 159 3.64 -14.24 -11.95
N ARG A 160 3.86 -12.97 -12.29
CA ARG A 160 3.29 -11.79 -11.66
C ARG A 160 2.11 -11.20 -12.44
N ALA A 161 1.71 -11.83 -13.55
CA ALA A 161 0.65 -11.34 -14.43
C ALA A 161 0.91 -9.92 -14.99
N VAL A 162 2.17 -9.59 -15.26
CA VAL A 162 2.62 -8.31 -15.82
C VAL A 162 3.57 -8.51 -17.01
N ALA A 163 3.33 -9.54 -17.82
CA ALA A 163 4.20 -9.92 -18.93
C ALA A 163 4.41 -8.82 -19.98
N ASP A 164 3.47 -7.89 -20.11
CA ASP A 164 3.49 -6.74 -21.03
C ASP A 164 4.34 -5.57 -20.51
N GLN A 165 4.84 -5.65 -19.27
CA GLN A 165 5.60 -4.59 -18.61
C GLN A 165 7.12 -4.81 -18.66
N VAL A 166 7.61 -5.77 -19.45
CA VAL A 166 9.05 -5.94 -19.70
C VAL A 166 9.37 -5.79 -21.19
N ALA A 167 10.37 -4.96 -21.48
CA ALA A 167 10.89 -4.76 -22.83
C ALA A 167 12.40 -5.00 -22.87
N PHE A 168 12.87 -5.67 -23.92
CA PHE A 168 14.29 -5.90 -24.17
C PHE A 168 14.73 -4.99 -25.31
N VAL A 169 15.58 -4.02 -25.00
CA VAL A 169 15.94 -2.90 -25.88
C VAL A 169 17.44 -2.88 -26.20
N GLU A 170 17.82 -2.28 -27.32
CA GLU A 170 19.22 -2.20 -27.74
C GLU A 170 19.75 -0.77 -27.56
N GLY A 171 20.64 -0.55 -26.60
CA GLY A 171 21.42 0.69 -26.48
C GLY A 171 20.64 1.94 -26.04
N GLU A 172 19.32 1.86 -25.86
CA GLU A 172 18.46 3.01 -25.56
C GLU A 172 18.82 3.70 -24.24
N TYR A 173 19.23 2.93 -23.23
CA TYR A 173 19.55 3.46 -21.89
C TYR A 173 21.02 3.27 -21.50
N GLY A 174 21.82 2.66 -22.37
CA GLY A 174 23.21 2.32 -22.15
C GLY A 174 23.42 0.83 -21.87
N ILE A 175 24.60 0.35 -22.27
CA ILE A 175 25.01 -1.06 -22.17
C ILE A 175 24.94 -1.53 -20.72
N GLY A 176 24.43 -2.75 -20.52
CA GLY A 176 24.35 -3.42 -19.22
C GLY A 176 23.27 -2.88 -18.28
N LYS A 177 22.43 -1.92 -18.71
CA LYS A 177 21.45 -1.30 -17.81
C LYS A 177 20.10 -2.02 -17.82
N ILE A 178 19.50 -2.09 -16.63
CA ILE A 178 18.09 -2.40 -16.43
C ILE A 178 17.46 -1.21 -15.72
N ILE A 179 16.47 -0.59 -16.33
CA ILE A 179 15.81 0.59 -15.80
C ILE A 179 14.32 0.34 -15.60
N TRP A 180 13.70 1.17 -14.75
CA TRP A 180 12.26 1.20 -14.58
C TRP A 180 11.68 2.53 -15.04
N LYS A 181 10.51 2.47 -15.68
CA LYS A 181 9.69 3.63 -16.00
C LYS A 181 8.31 3.47 -15.40
N ARG A 182 7.81 4.51 -14.73
CA ARG A 182 6.45 4.54 -14.22
C ARG A 182 5.54 5.27 -15.18
N LYS A 183 4.44 4.62 -15.54
CA LYS A 183 3.32 5.23 -16.24
C LYS A 183 2.57 6.16 -15.28
N ARG A 184 2.54 7.45 -15.60
CA ARG A 184 1.68 8.44 -14.94
C ARG A 184 0.47 8.72 -15.81
N ILE A 185 -0.67 8.89 -15.15
CA ILE A 185 -1.94 9.22 -15.80
C ILE A 185 -2.47 10.45 -15.10
N ASP A 186 -2.48 11.57 -15.82
CA ASP A 186 -3.00 12.84 -15.36
C ASP A 186 -4.34 13.15 -16.04
N ALA A 187 -5.17 13.95 -15.37
CA ALA A 187 -6.39 14.50 -15.93
C ALA A 187 -6.15 15.96 -16.30
N ILE A 188 -6.26 16.30 -17.57
CA ILE A 188 -6.17 17.67 -18.07
C ILE A 188 -7.54 18.13 -18.56
N ILE A 189 -7.89 19.40 -18.35
CA ILE A 189 -9.14 19.98 -18.87
C ILE A 189 -8.78 20.82 -20.07
N GLU A 190 -9.17 20.37 -21.26
CA GLU A 190 -9.01 21.11 -22.51
C GLU A 190 -10.40 21.38 -23.08
N GLU A 191 -10.70 22.65 -23.37
CA GLU A 191 -11.98 23.09 -23.96
C GLU A 191 -13.21 22.66 -23.12
N GLY A 192 -13.08 22.65 -21.79
CA GLY A 192 -14.15 22.23 -20.88
C GLY A 192 -14.42 20.72 -20.84
N LYS A 193 -13.59 19.89 -21.49
CA LYS A 193 -13.65 18.43 -21.43
C LYS A 193 -12.42 17.87 -20.70
N VAL A 194 -12.64 16.89 -19.83
CA VAL A 194 -11.56 16.14 -19.17
C VAL A 194 -10.94 15.16 -20.16
N LYS A 195 -9.62 15.25 -20.37
CA LYS A 195 -8.82 14.29 -21.13
C LYS A 195 -7.80 13.62 -20.20
N SER A 196 -7.50 12.36 -20.49
CA SER A 196 -6.43 11.63 -19.81
C SER A 196 -5.12 11.84 -20.57
N LEU A 197 -4.10 12.38 -19.90
CA LEU A 197 -2.74 12.47 -20.40
C LEU A 197 -1.94 11.31 -19.79
N GLN A 198 -1.23 10.56 -20.62
CA GLN A 198 -0.39 9.46 -20.16
C GLN A 198 1.08 9.79 -20.46
N THR A 199 1.91 9.76 -19.43
CA THR A 199 3.35 10.00 -19.51
C THR A 199 4.12 8.84 -18.90
N MET A 200 5.41 8.73 -19.26
CA MET A 200 6.32 7.72 -18.73
C MET A 200 7.51 8.41 -18.08
N ASP A 201 7.71 8.16 -16.80
CA ASP A 201 8.75 8.81 -16.01
C ASP A 201 9.81 7.78 -15.61
N ILE A 202 11.08 8.12 -15.81
CA ILE A 202 12.19 7.27 -15.40
C ILE A 202 12.28 7.26 -13.88
N GLU A 203 12.33 6.06 -13.29
CA GLU A 203 12.51 5.88 -11.85
C GLU A 203 13.96 6.16 -11.44
N GLY A 204 14.13 6.66 -10.22
CA GLY A 204 15.45 6.97 -9.65
C GLY A 204 16.29 5.74 -9.33
N CYS A 205 15.78 4.52 -9.51
CA CYS A 205 16.53 3.29 -9.31
C CYS A 205 16.79 2.59 -10.65
N PHE A 206 17.98 2.00 -10.78
CA PHE A 206 18.36 1.16 -11.91
C PHE A 206 19.40 0.13 -11.48
N ILE A 207 19.56 -0.91 -12.29
CA ILE A 207 20.63 -1.90 -12.17
C ILE A 207 21.62 -1.68 -13.31
N HIS A 208 22.91 -1.80 -13.02
CA HIS A 208 23.94 -1.94 -14.03
C HIS A 208 24.63 -3.29 -13.84
N VAL A 209 24.46 -4.17 -14.82
CA VAL A 209 25.04 -5.50 -14.84
C VAL A 209 26.43 -5.42 -15.46
N LEU A 210 27.42 -5.87 -14.72
CA LEU A 210 28.82 -5.84 -15.10
C LEU A 210 29.35 -7.28 -15.19
N GLU A 211 30.06 -7.59 -16.26
CA GLU A 211 30.73 -8.87 -16.38
C GLU A 211 31.85 -9.01 -15.33
N GLY A 212 32.03 -10.19 -14.76
CA GLY A 212 33.04 -10.47 -13.73
C GLY A 212 34.48 -10.15 -14.16
N SER A 213 34.78 -10.34 -15.45
CA SER A 213 36.07 -9.97 -16.05
C SER A 213 36.29 -8.44 -16.05
N ALA A 214 35.27 -7.68 -16.47
CA ALA A 214 35.28 -6.22 -16.46
C ALA A 214 35.38 -5.65 -15.04
N PHE A 215 34.67 -6.24 -14.08
CA PHE A 215 34.80 -5.91 -12.67
C PHE A 215 36.24 -6.13 -12.16
N THR A 216 36.80 -7.30 -12.42
CA THR A 216 38.18 -7.65 -12.02
C THR A 216 39.19 -6.64 -12.58
N HIS A 217 39.00 -6.20 -13.82
CA HIS A 217 39.85 -5.19 -14.46
C HIS A 217 39.73 -3.81 -13.79
N LEU A 218 38.51 -3.36 -13.47
CA LEU A 218 38.27 -2.10 -12.78
C LEU A 218 38.89 -2.07 -11.38
N ILE A 219 38.80 -3.18 -10.65
CA ILE A 219 39.42 -3.33 -9.32
C ILE A 219 40.95 -3.28 -9.44
N LYS A 220 41.55 -4.04 -10.37
CA LYS A 220 43.00 -4.02 -10.59
C LYS A 220 43.55 -2.64 -10.96
N LYS A 221 42.75 -1.83 -11.64
CA LYS A 221 43.10 -0.44 -12.01
C LYS A 221 42.79 0.60 -10.93
N GLY A 222 42.04 0.24 -9.88
CA GLY A 222 41.55 1.20 -8.89
C GLY A 222 40.48 2.16 -9.43
N ASP A 223 39.88 1.87 -10.59
CA ASP A 223 38.96 2.76 -11.30
C ASP A 223 37.47 2.46 -11.04
N PHE A 224 37.17 1.50 -10.16
CA PHE A 224 35.78 1.12 -9.86
C PHE A 224 34.94 2.31 -9.35
N HIS A 225 35.50 3.18 -8.52
CA HIS A 225 34.80 4.37 -8.03
C HIS A 225 34.41 5.33 -9.18
N LYS A 226 35.32 5.59 -10.13
CA LYS A 226 35.06 6.44 -11.31
C LYS A 226 33.98 5.83 -12.19
N PHE A 227 33.97 4.51 -12.31
CA PHE A 227 32.92 3.79 -13.02
C PHE A 227 31.56 3.99 -12.35
N VAL A 228 31.46 3.84 -11.03
CA VAL A 228 30.20 4.07 -10.28
C VAL A 228 29.73 5.51 -10.42
N GLU A 229 30.62 6.50 -10.31
CA GLU A 229 30.30 7.91 -10.51
C GLU A 229 29.78 8.18 -11.94
N LYS A 230 30.48 7.66 -12.95
CA LYS A 230 30.06 7.77 -14.35
C LYS A 230 28.65 7.20 -14.56
N VAL A 231 28.42 5.98 -14.09
CA VAL A 231 27.13 5.30 -14.25
C VAL A 231 26.01 6.05 -13.53
N SER A 232 26.28 6.60 -12.35
CA SER A 232 25.32 7.42 -11.58
C SER A 232 24.93 8.69 -12.32
N ASN A 233 25.92 9.39 -12.91
CA ASN A 233 25.70 10.66 -13.60
C ASN A 233 24.93 10.49 -14.93
N GLU A 234 25.11 9.35 -15.62
CA GLU A 234 24.45 9.07 -16.90
C GLU A 234 22.95 8.78 -16.78
N HIS A 235 22.44 8.40 -15.61
CA HIS A 235 21.02 8.03 -15.44
C HIS A 235 20.08 9.25 -15.44
N GLY A 236 20.62 10.47 -15.35
CA GLY A 236 19.84 11.70 -15.46
C GLY A 236 18.92 11.98 -14.26
N HIS A 237 19.08 11.25 -13.15
CA HIS A 237 18.36 11.49 -11.91
C HIS A 237 19.34 11.91 -10.81
N SER A 238 19.18 13.12 -10.26
CA SER A 238 20.14 13.73 -9.31
C SER A 238 20.32 12.99 -7.98
N ARG A 239 19.56 11.91 -7.75
CA ARG A 239 19.61 11.06 -6.55
C ARG A 239 19.60 9.56 -6.87
N SER A 240 19.85 9.15 -8.10
CA SER A 240 19.88 7.72 -8.42
C SER A 240 21.15 7.07 -7.91
N LEU A 241 21.00 6.07 -7.04
CA LEU A 241 22.09 5.18 -6.66
C LEU A 241 22.07 3.95 -7.58
N PRO A 242 23.15 3.67 -8.32
CA PRO A 242 23.21 2.50 -9.17
C PRO A 242 23.29 1.23 -8.32
N ASN A 243 22.48 0.23 -8.65
CA ASN A 243 22.67 -1.12 -8.14
C ASN A 243 23.61 -1.85 -9.10
N ILE A 244 24.87 -2.02 -8.72
CA ILE A 244 25.84 -2.74 -9.55
C ILE A 244 25.74 -4.23 -9.25
N VAL A 245 25.43 -5.02 -10.27
CA VAL A 245 25.40 -6.49 -10.18
C VAL A 245 26.56 -7.03 -11.00
N VAL A 246 27.45 -7.79 -10.37
CA VAL A 246 28.56 -8.46 -11.07
C VAL A 246 28.12 -9.87 -11.43
N PHE A 247 28.16 -10.19 -12.73
CA PHE A 247 27.73 -11.48 -13.27
C PHE A 247 28.92 -12.26 -13.84
N GLY A 248 29.03 -13.54 -13.48
CA GLY A 248 30.12 -14.44 -13.91
C GLY A 248 31.16 -14.72 -12.82
N GLN A 249 32.04 -15.70 -13.05
CA GLN A 249 33.08 -16.07 -12.10
C GLN A 249 34.15 -14.97 -12.02
N GLY A 250 34.20 -14.27 -10.89
CA GLY A 250 35.35 -13.47 -10.52
C GLY A 250 36.53 -14.40 -10.24
N GLY A 251 37.57 -14.35 -11.06
CA GLY A 251 38.84 -15.03 -10.80
C GLY A 251 39.55 -14.41 -9.60
N ALA A 252 38.99 -14.56 -8.40
CA ALA A 252 39.69 -14.33 -7.15
C ALA A 252 40.63 -15.52 -6.94
N HIS A 253 41.80 -15.47 -7.59
CA HIS A 253 42.92 -16.30 -7.15
C HIS A 253 43.32 -15.83 -5.75
N THR A 254 42.80 -16.52 -4.74
CA THR A 254 43.34 -16.48 -3.38
C THR A 254 44.79 -16.94 -3.49
N THR A 255 45.72 -16.00 -3.35
CA THR A 255 47.14 -16.33 -3.23
C THR A 255 47.31 -16.98 -1.87
N GLN A 256 47.56 -18.30 -1.85
CA GLN A 256 48.15 -18.98 -0.69
C GLN A 256 49.65 -18.73 -0.68
#